data_AF-A0A5M5C2X5-F1
#
_entry.id   AF-A0A5M5C2X5-F1
#
_cell.length_a   1.000
_cell.length_b   1.000
_cell.length_c   1.000
_cell.angle_alpha   90.00
_cell.angle_beta   90.00
_cell.angle_gamma   90.00
#
_symmetry.space_group_name_H-M   'P 1'
#
loop_
_entity.id
_entity.type
_entity.pdbx_description
1 polymer ?
#
loop_
_entity_poly.entity_id
_entity_poly.type
_entity_poly.pdbx_seq_one_letter_code
_entity_poly.pdbx_strand_id
1 'polypeptide(L)' 'QGTSSLSTNEDSTKDMYAVEFCGYFPTDNPKYSIIVSINKTGLPASGGLMAGDAFRQFVDKIMEK' A
#
# COMPACT_ATOMS: atom_id res chain seq x y z
N GLN A 1 -1.54 -8.50 -1.54
CA GLN A 1 -1.22 -7.62 -0.40
C GLN A 1 0.05 -8.12 0.26
N GLY A 2 1.01 -7.23 0.52
CA GLY A 2 2.26 -7.56 1.21
C GLY A 2 2.50 -6.63 2.40
N THR A 3 3.33 -7.06 3.34
CA THR A 3 3.88 -6.20 4.40
C THR A 3 5.30 -6.65 4.63
N SER A 4 6.23 -5.71 4.53
CA SER A 4 7.66 -5.96 4.59
C SER A 4 8.28 -5.06 5.65
N SER A 5 9.15 -5.61 6.49
CA SER A 5 9.99 -4.80 7.39
C SER A 5 11.02 -4.05 6.55
N LEU A 6 11.20 -2.75 6.80
CA LEU A 6 12.16 -1.94 6.07
C LEU A 6 13.53 -2.08 6.77
N SER A 7 14.45 -2.84 6.17
CA SER A 7 15.80 -2.99 6.71
C SER A 7 16.75 -1.93 6.12
N THR A 8 17.22 -1.00 6.94
CA THR A 8 18.37 -0.15 6.60
C THR A 8 19.51 -0.43 7.59
N ASN A 9 20.75 -0.06 7.24
CA ASN A 9 21.91 -0.21 8.13
C ASN A 9 21.95 0.83 9.27
N GLU A 10 20.83 1.50 9.54
CA GLU A 10 20.68 2.57 10.53
C GLU A 10 19.78 2.08 11.67
N ASP A 11 20.24 2.18 12.93
CA ASP A 11 19.51 1.65 14.10
C ASP A 11 18.15 2.35 14.32
N SER A 12 17.94 3.51 13.70
CA SER A 12 16.68 4.28 13.69
C SER A 12 15.54 3.62 12.89
N THR A 13 15.82 2.61 12.05
CA THR A 13 14.82 1.97 11.18
C THR A 13 14.30 0.64 11.71
N LYS A 14 14.75 0.21 12.91
CA LYS A 14 14.37 -1.07 13.54
C LYS A 14 12.86 -1.28 13.68
N ASP A 15 12.10 -0.18 13.74
CA ASP A 15 10.64 -0.17 13.83
C ASP A 15 9.96 0.42 12.58
N MET A 16 10.66 0.51 11.44
CA MET A 16 10.07 0.97 10.18
C MET A 16 9.51 -0.19 9.37
N TYR A 17 8.27 -0.04 8.94
CA TYR A 17 7.56 -1.00 8.11
C TYR A 17 7.15 -0.32 6.81
N ALA A 18 7.30 -1.06 5.71
CA ALA A 18 6.70 -0.73 4.43
C ALA A 18 5.46 -1.62 4.25
N VAL A 19 4.30 -0.98 4.13
CA VAL A 19 3.04 -1.68 3.84
C VAL A 19 2.66 -1.40 2.40
N GLU A 20 2.40 -2.47 1.65
CA GLU A 20 2.28 -2.37 0.19
C GLU A 20 1.05 -3.10 -0.35
N PHE A 21 0.40 -2.45 -1.31
CA PHE A 21 -0.71 -3.02 -2.06
C PHE A 21 -0.59 -2.64 -3.54
N CYS A 22 -0.62 -3.65 -4.40
CA CYS A 22 -0.55 -3.49 -5.85
C CYS A 22 -1.80 -4.11 -6.46
N GLY A 23 -2.44 -3.42 -7.40
CA GLY A 23 -3.63 -3.91 -8.09
C GLY A 23 -3.91 -3.18 -9.39
N TYR A 24 -4.76 -3.78 -10.22
CA TYR A 24 -5.22 -3.25 -11.49
C TYR A 24 -6.74 -3.17 -11.52
N PHE A 25 -7.32 -2.22 -12.25
CA PHE A 25 -8.77 -2.02 -12.35
C PHE A 25 -9.17 -1.30 -13.66
N PRO A 26 -10.43 -1.44 -14.13
CA PRO A 26 -11.42 -2.43 -13.71
C PRO A 26 -10.98 -3.87 -14.02
N THR A 27 -11.47 -4.87 -13.29
CA THR A 27 -10.97 -6.27 -13.36
C THR A 27 -11.13 -6.91 -14.74
N ASP A 28 -12.25 -6.66 -15.43
CA ASP A 28 -12.57 -7.32 -16.70
C ASP A 28 -11.81 -6.76 -17.90
N ASN A 29 -11.50 -5.46 -17.88
CA ASN A 29 -10.71 -4.79 -18.91
C ASN A 29 -9.82 -3.73 -18.24
N PRO A 30 -8.67 -4.14 -17.67
CA PRO A 30 -7.81 -3.26 -16.89
C PRO A 30 -7.35 -2.05 -17.69
N LYS A 31 -7.56 -0.85 -17.13
CA LYS A 31 -7.11 0.42 -17.71
C LYS A 31 -6.09 1.11 -16.84
N TYR A 32 -6.12 0.83 -15.54
CA TYR A 32 -5.32 1.49 -14.53
C TYR A 32 -4.61 0.44 -13.68
N SER A 33 -3.40 0.78 -13.25
CA SER A 33 -2.62 0.04 -12.27
C SER A 33 -2.24 1.00 -11.17
N ILE A 34 -2.38 0.59 -9.91
CA ILE A 34 -1.96 1.38 -8.76
C ILE A 34 -1.06 0.51 -7.89
N ILE A 35 0.06 1.10 -7.50
CA ILE A 35 0.94 0.59 -6.47
C ILE A 35 0.91 1.60 -5.33
N VAL A 36 0.51 1.15 -4.15
CA VAL A 36 0.54 1.94 -2.91
C VAL A 36 1.65 1.37 -2.04
N SER A 37 2.58 2.23 -1.62
CA SER A 37 3.60 1.92 -0.62
C SER A 37 3.54 3.00 0.46
N ILE A 38 3.39 2.58 1.72
CA ILE A 38 3.33 3.47 2.87
C ILE A 38 4.45 3.06 3.83
N ASN A 39 5.35 4.00 4.10
CA ASN A 39 6.37 3.85 5.13
C ASN A 39 5.79 4.33 6.46
N LYS A 40 5.80 3.46 7.47
CA LYS A 40 5.28 3.73 8.81
C LYS A 40 6.28 3.30 9.86
N THR A 41 6.37 4.07 10.95
CA THR A 41 7.03 3.65 12.18
C THR A 41 6.04 2.98 13.13
N GLY A 42 6.47 1.89 13.77
CA GLY A 42 5.71 1.16 14.79
C GLY A 42 4.54 0.32 14.26
N LEU A 43 3.97 -0.48 15.17
CA LEU A 43 2.86 -1.39 14.91
C LEU A 43 1.51 -0.81 15.37
N PRO A 44 0.37 -1.26 14.79
CA PRO A 44 0.26 -2.27 13.74
C PRO A 44 0.61 -1.71 12.35
N ALA A 45 1.27 -2.52 11.53
CA ALA A 45 1.52 -2.26 10.12
C ALA A 45 0.80 -3.35 9.31
N SER A 46 -0.15 -2.97 8.45
CA SER A 46 -0.93 -3.92 7.65
C SER A 46 -1.16 -3.39 6.24
N GLY A 47 -0.62 -4.10 5.24
CA GLY A 47 -0.78 -3.79 3.81
C GLY A 47 -2.23 -3.70 3.34
N GLY A 48 -3.15 -4.42 3.97
CA GLY A 48 -4.52 -4.56 3.48
C GLY A 48 -5.42 -3.50 4.07
N LEU A 49 -5.24 -3.27 5.37
CA LEU A 49 -5.97 -2.22 6.07
C LEU A 49 -5.44 -0.84 5.65
N MET A 50 -4.12 -0.65 5.55
CA MET A 50 -3.57 0.68 5.25
C MET A 50 -3.45 0.92 3.75
N ALA A 51 -2.60 0.15 3.06
CA ALA A 51 -2.37 0.35 1.63
C ALA A 51 -3.56 -0.09 0.76
N GLY A 52 -4.32 -1.10 1.20
CA GLY A 52 -5.57 -1.51 0.54
C GLY A 52 -6.71 -0.49 0.68
N ASP A 53 -6.90 0.15 1.84
CA ASP A 53 -7.88 1.24 1.96
C ASP A 53 -7.51 2.47 1.13
N ALA A 54 -6.23 2.83 1.08
CA ALA A 54 -5.75 3.89 0.21
C ALA A 54 -5.98 3.53 -1.27
N PHE A 55 -5.66 2.30 -1.68
CA PHE A 55 -5.95 1.81 -3.03
C PHE A 55 -7.43 1.95 -3.37
N ARG A 56 -8.34 1.51 -2.48
CA ARG A 56 -9.79 1.64 -2.68
C ARG A 56 -10.22 3.10 -2.88
N GLN A 57 -9.76 4.02 -2.02
CA GLN A 57 -10.10 5.45 -2.16
C GLN A 57 -9.64 6.04 -3.50
N PHE A 58 -8.47 5.62 -4.00
CA PHE A 58 -8.01 6.06 -5.32
C PHE A 58 -8.84 5.46 -6.45
N VAL A 59 -9.17 4.17 -6.37
CA VAL A 59 -10.07 3.53 -7.33
C VAL A 59 -11.41 4.27 -7.37
N ASP A 60 -12.03 4.52 -6.22
CA ASP A 60 -13.32 5.20 -6.13
C ASP A 60 -13.27 6.59 -6.78
N LYS A 61 -12.22 7.38 -6.51
CA LYS A 61 -12.04 8.71 -7.11
C LYS A 61 -11.77 8.70 -8.62
N ILE A 62 -10.99 7.73 -9.10
CA ILE A 62 -10.68 7.61 -10.54
C ILE A 62 -11.90 7.12 -11.32
N MET A 63 -12.74 6.32 -10.67
CA MET A 63 -13.96 5.77 -11.25
C MET A 63 -15.19 6.68 -11.05
N GLU A 64 -15.07 7.73 -10.25
CA GLU A 64 -16.09 8.78 -10.09
C GLU A 64 -16.27 9.53 -11.42
N LYS A 65 -17.52 9.70 -11.86
CA LYS A 65 -17.86 10.30 -13.15
C LYS A 65 -17.95 11.81 -13.08
#